data_AF-A0A511M6G6-F1
#
_entry.id   AF-A0A511M6G6-F1
#
_cell.length_a   1.000
_cell.length_b   1.000
_cell.length_c   1.000
_cell.angle_alpha   90.00
_cell.angle_beta   90.00
_cell.angle_gamma   90.00
#
_symmetry.space_group_name_H-M   'P 1'
#
loop_
_entity.id
_entity.type
_entity.pdbx_description
1 polymer ?
#
loop_
_entity_poly.entity_id
_entity_poly.type
_entity_poly.pdbx_seq_one_letter_code
_entity_poly.pdbx_strand_id
1 'polypeptide(L)'
;MMTAKSICGDRRAKGLSERYCRAIERGKALFSIGSPGNSERVRIYADRASVAARQLVTDLLVVAWVYFSVMAALWVHDLVQKLGVPGQKLEGAGGGMADSLGDVGRKVGRVPMVGDDLTSPFERASAAARAMAEAGSDQQAVVNDLAMALAIGLLIVPLGLVLFLWLPLRVRWIRRAATAARLRAVPGGRDLLALRALANQPLRKLNRIDLDVVDAWRRGDDATVRRLAELELRGLGLLGG
;
A
#
# COMPACT_ATOMS: atom_id res chain seq x y z
N MET A 1 -30.14 -10.46 -18.40
CA MET A 1 -30.41 -9.09 -17.89
C MET A 1 -31.40 -8.42 -18.83
N MET A 2 -32.68 -8.49 -18.47
CA MET A 2 -33.77 -7.81 -19.18
C MET A 2 -33.76 -6.32 -18.84
N THR A 3 -33.81 -5.46 -19.86
CA THR A 3 -33.85 -4.00 -19.75
C THR A 3 -35.14 -3.56 -19.05
N ALA A 4 -35.05 -2.59 -18.14
CA ALA A 4 -36.17 -2.06 -17.33
C ALA A 4 -37.41 -1.63 -18.15
N LYS A 5 -37.27 -1.40 -19.45
CA LYS A 5 -38.36 -1.14 -20.40
C LYS A 5 -39.34 -2.32 -20.55
N SER A 6 -38.89 -3.55 -20.30
CA SER A 6 -39.71 -4.77 -20.39
C SER A 6 -40.70 -4.95 -19.24
N ILE A 7 -40.49 -4.29 -18.09
CA ILE A 7 -41.33 -4.47 -16.89
C ILE A 7 -42.62 -3.63 -16.96
N CYS A 8 -42.63 -2.56 -17.76
CA CYS A 8 -43.79 -1.66 -17.87
C CYS A 8 -44.88 -2.14 -18.84
N GLY A 9 -44.69 -3.28 -19.52
CA GLY A 9 -45.59 -3.79 -20.55
C GLY A 9 -46.59 -4.86 -20.10
N ASP A 10 -46.47 -5.40 -18.88
CA ASP A 10 -47.36 -6.47 -18.43
C ASP A 10 -48.63 -5.90 -17.77
N ARG A 11 -49.77 -6.19 -18.39
CA ARG A 11 -51.10 -5.65 -18.07
C ARG A 11 -51.76 -6.29 -16.85
N ARG A 12 -51.04 -7.13 -16.09
CA ARG A 12 -51.59 -7.96 -15.00
C ARG A 12 -51.26 -7.50 -13.58
N ALA A 13 -50.66 -6.32 -13.40
CA ALA A 13 -50.43 -5.71 -12.09
C ALA A 13 -50.77 -4.21 -12.08
N LYS A 14 -52.06 -3.88 -12.25
CA LYS A 14 -52.54 -2.49 -12.43
C LYS A 14 -52.54 -1.62 -11.16
N GLY A 15 -52.35 -2.16 -9.96
CA GLY A 15 -52.46 -1.39 -8.71
C GLY A 15 -51.15 -0.79 -8.19
N LEU A 16 -50.06 -1.58 -8.20
CA LEU A 16 -48.78 -1.17 -7.59
C LEU A 16 -47.83 -0.48 -8.58
N SER A 17 -47.98 -0.71 -9.89
CA SER A 17 -47.09 -0.21 -10.94
C SER A 17 -47.26 1.29 -11.22
N GLU A 18 -48.48 1.82 -11.16
CA GLU A 18 -48.73 3.25 -11.41
C GLU A 18 -48.11 4.17 -10.36
N ARG A 19 -48.11 3.76 -9.07
CA ARG A 19 -47.48 4.53 -7.99
C ARG A 19 -45.96 4.53 -8.12
N TYR A 20 -45.39 3.40 -8.54
CA TYR A 20 -43.94 3.26 -8.73
C TYR A 20 -43.45 4.01 -9.98
N CYS A 21 -44.19 3.97 -11.09
CA CYS A 21 -43.87 4.76 -12.29
C CYS A 21 -44.04 6.28 -12.06
N ARG A 22 -45.09 6.72 -11.34
CA ARG A 22 -45.22 8.14 -10.95
C ARG A 22 -44.11 8.62 -10.02
N ALA A 23 -43.59 7.76 -9.14
CA ALA A 23 -42.46 8.10 -8.28
C ALA A 23 -41.16 8.28 -9.08
N ILE A 24 -40.93 7.45 -10.11
CA ILE A 24 -39.76 7.55 -11.01
C ILE A 24 -39.86 8.78 -11.92
N GLU A 25 -41.04 9.12 -12.43
CA GLU A 25 -41.23 10.35 -13.22
C GLU A 25 -41.17 11.64 -12.38
N ARG A 26 -41.74 11.64 -11.15
CA ARG A 26 -41.58 12.77 -10.22
C ARG A 26 -40.13 12.97 -9.77
N GLY A 27 -39.37 11.89 -9.60
CA GLY A 27 -37.94 11.95 -9.33
C GLY A 27 -37.13 12.56 -10.48
N LYS A 28 -37.50 12.28 -11.74
CA LYS A 28 -36.89 12.91 -12.93
C LYS A 28 -37.27 14.39 -13.10
N ALA A 29 -38.49 14.78 -12.75
CA ALA A 29 -38.94 16.17 -12.84
C ALA A 29 -38.27 17.09 -11.80
N LEU A 30 -37.95 16.57 -10.61
CA LEU A 30 -37.15 17.29 -9.59
C LEU A 30 -35.67 17.41 -9.98
N PHE A 31 -35.14 16.51 -10.81
CA PHE A 31 -33.75 16.52 -11.27
C PHE A 31 -33.51 17.43 -12.50
N SER A 32 -34.56 18.02 -13.08
CA SER A 32 -34.47 18.73 -14.38
C SER A 32 -34.88 20.21 -14.33
N ILE A 33 -35.06 20.80 -13.15
CA ILE A 33 -35.26 22.25 -12.97
C ILE A 33 -34.01 22.82 -12.27
N GLY A 34 -32.98 23.07 -13.07
CA GLY A 34 -31.69 23.59 -12.61
C GLY A 34 -30.71 23.78 -13.76
N SER A 35 -31.01 24.72 -14.66
CA SER A 35 -30.04 25.31 -15.62
C SER A 35 -29.50 26.61 -15.00
N PRO A 36 -28.37 27.18 -15.43
CA PRO A 36 -27.06 26.64 -15.80
C PRO A 36 -25.95 27.20 -14.87
N GLY A 37 -24.84 26.47 -14.69
CA GLY A 37 -23.63 27.01 -14.08
C GLY A 37 -23.19 26.34 -12.78
N ASN A 38 -21.89 26.08 -12.68
CA ASN A 38 -21.19 25.43 -11.57
C ASN A 38 -21.58 23.99 -11.27
N SER A 39 -21.03 23.09 -12.10
CA SER A 39 -20.57 21.80 -11.60
C SER A 39 -19.43 22.03 -10.61
N GLU A 40 -19.76 22.30 -9.34
CA GLU A 40 -18.88 21.97 -8.22
C GLU A 40 -18.77 20.45 -8.14
N ARG A 41 -18.04 19.87 -9.11
CA ARG A 41 -17.38 18.60 -8.91
C ARG A 41 -16.36 18.84 -7.82
N VAL A 42 -16.52 18.16 -6.69
CA VAL A 42 -15.42 17.92 -5.76
C VAL A 42 -14.33 17.20 -6.57
N ARG A 43 -13.40 17.99 -7.15
CA ARG A 43 -12.29 17.46 -7.94
C ARG A 43 -11.23 16.95 -6.95
N ILE A 44 -11.23 15.64 -6.76
CA ILE A 44 -10.17 14.90 -6.05
C ILE A 44 -8.89 14.78 -6.90
N TYR A 45 -8.86 15.33 -8.13
CA TYR A 45 -7.71 15.26 -9.03
C TYR A 45 -7.29 16.63 -9.59
N ALA A 46 -5.98 16.90 -9.56
CA ALA A 46 -5.36 18.11 -10.10
C ALA A 46 -5.42 18.14 -11.63
N ASP A 47 -5.80 19.30 -12.19
CA ASP A 47 -6.14 19.53 -13.60
C ASP A 47 -4.96 19.49 -14.62
N ARG A 48 -3.80 18.90 -14.31
CA ARG A 48 -2.70 18.75 -15.29
C ARG A 48 -2.17 17.32 -15.37
N ALA A 49 -2.34 16.73 -16.55
CA ALA A 49 -1.92 15.38 -16.91
C ALA A 49 -0.44 15.09 -16.61
N SER A 50 0.46 16.07 -16.68
CA SER A 50 1.89 15.87 -16.40
C SER A 50 2.21 15.70 -14.91
N VAL A 51 1.49 16.39 -14.02
CA VAL A 51 1.62 16.23 -12.56
C VAL A 51 0.93 14.94 -12.12
N ALA A 52 -0.26 14.67 -12.68
CA ALA A 52 -0.98 13.42 -12.45
C ALA A 52 -0.18 12.20 -12.95
N ALA A 53 0.46 12.28 -14.12
CA ALA A 53 1.32 11.21 -14.64
C ALA A 53 2.54 10.98 -13.76
N ARG A 54 3.23 12.06 -13.32
CA ARG A 54 4.38 11.90 -12.41
C ARG A 54 3.96 11.28 -11.07
N GLN A 55 2.77 11.62 -10.58
CA GLN A 55 2.23 11.07 -9.35
C GLN A 55 1.83 9.61 -9.51
N LEU A 56 1.18 9.24 -10.61
CA LEU A 56 0.88 7.86 -10.95
C LEU A 56 2.16 7.02 -11.08
N VAL A 57 3.17 7.52 -11.80
CA VAL A 57 4.47 6.86 -11.95
C VAL A 57 5.13 6.69 -10.58
N THR A 58 5.12 7.71 -9.74
CA THR A 58 5.73 7.63 -8.40
C THR A 58 4.99 6.62 -7.52
N ASP A 59 3.66 6.64 -7.52
CA ASP A 59 2.85 5.71 -6.75
C ASP A 59 3.08 4.26 -7.25
N LEU A 60 3.14 4.05 -8.57
CA LEU A 60 3.47 2.75 -9.18
C LEU A 60 4.87 2.29 -8.83
N LEU A 61 5.86 3.19 -8.82
CA LEU A 61 7.23 2.86 -8.40
C LEU A 61 7.29 2.46 -6.92
N VAL A 62 6.55 3.15 -6.04
CA VAL A 62 6.46 2.79 -4.62
C VAL A 62 5.78 1.42 -4.47
N VAL A 63 4.68 1.17 -5.18
CA VAL A 63 3.99 -0.12 -5.15
C VAL A 63 4.90 -1.23 -5.66
N ALA A 64 5.58 -1.02 -6.79
CA ALA A 64 6.54 -1.97 -7.34
C ALA A 64 7.69 -2.21 -6.36
N TRP A 65 8.23 -1.16 -5.74
CA TRP A 65 9.29 -1.27 -4.73
C TRP A 65 8.88 -2.09 -3.52
N VAL A 66 7.69 -1.84 -2.96
CA VAL A 66 7.14 -2.61 -1.85
C VAL A 66 6.90 -4.06 -2.28
N TYR A 67 6.33 -4.28 -3.47
CA TYR A 67 6.12 -5.61 -4.02
C TYR A 67 7.42 -6.41 -4.17
N PHE A 68 8.46 -5.81 -4.76
CA PHE A 68 9.77 -6.43 -4.88
C PHE A 68 10.41 -6.72 -3.53
N SER A 69 10.23 -5.83 -2.55
CA SER A 69 10.73 -6.03 -1.19
C SER A 69 10.06 -7.22 -0.49
N VAL A 70 8.74 -7.35 -0.62
CA VAL A 70 7.99 -8.51 -0.09
C VAL A 70 8.45 -9.80 -0.76
N MET A 71 8.58 -9.81 -2.10
CA MET A 71 9.08 -10.97 -2.84
C MET A 71 10.49 -11.36 -2.41
N ALA A 72 11.38 -10.39 -2.24
CA ALA A 72 12.74 -10.65 -1.76
C ALA A 72 12.75 -11.24 -0.35
N ALA A 73 11.92 -10.73 0.57
CA ALA A 73 11.81 -11.23 1.94
C ALA A 73 11.31 -12.68 1.98
N LEU A 74 10.28 -13.01 1.20
CA LEU A 74 9.77 -14.38 1.09
C LEU A 74 10.81 -15.32 0.46
N TRP A 75 11.48 -14.87 -0.60
CA TRP A 75 12.52 -15.66 -1.24
C TRP A 75 13.69 -15.98 -0.31
N VAL A 76 14.13 -14.99 0.49
CA VAL A 76 15.18 -15.19 1.50
C VAL A 76 14.70 -16.12 2.60
N HIS A 77 13.47 -15.95 3.10
CA HIS A 77 12.88 -16.85 4.11
C HIS A 77 12.91 -18.31 3.63
N ASP A 78 12.40 -18.56 2.43
CA ASP A 78 12.36 -19.91 1.84
C ASP A 78 13.76 -20.48 1.61
N LEU A 79 14.71 -19.63 1.22
CA LEU A 79 16.10 -20.04 1.03
C LEU A 79 16.73 -20.47 2.36
N VAL A 80 16.47 -19.75 3.45
CA VAL A 80 16.98 -20.07 4.79
C VAL A 80 16.28 -21.32 5.34
N GLN A 81 14.98 -21.49 5.15
CA GLN A 81 14.23 -22.68 5.60
C GLN A 81 14.79 -23.99 4.99
N LYS A 82 15.40 -23.94 3.80
CA LYS A 82 16.08 -25.12 3.21
C LYS A 82 17.24 -25.62 4.07
N LEU A 83 17.84 -24.77 4.91
CA LEU A 83 18.88 -25.17 5.88
C LEU A 83 18.31 -26.01 7.03
N GLY A 84 16.98 -26.07 7.21
CA GLY A 84 16.31 -26.91 8.20
C GLY A 84 16.11 -28.36 7.74
N VAL A 85 16.21 -28.64 6.43
CA VAL A 85 16.03 -29.98 5.86
C VAL A 85 16.98 -31.03 6.47
N PRO A 86 18.29 -30.76 6.69
CA PRO A 86 19.16 -31.68 7.40
C PRO A 86 18.69 -31.97 8.83
N GLY A 87 18.20 -30.96 9.55
CA GLY A 87 17.65 -31.11 10.90
C GLY A 87 16.41 -32.02 10.93
N GLN A 88 15.49 -31.85 9.97
CA GLN A 88 14.31 -32.72 9.81
C GLN A 88 14.69 -34.18 9.58
N LYS A 89 15.71 -34.41 8.74
CA LYS A 89 16.22 -35.77 8.49
C LYS A 89 16.87 -36.36 9.73
N LEU A 90 17.61 -35.55 10.50
CA LEU A 90 18.22 -35.97 11.76
C LEU A 90 17.17 -36.32 12.82
N GLU A 91 16.16 -35.46 12.99
CA GLU A 91 15.04 -35.67 13.90
C GLU A 91 14.31 -36.98 13.58
N GLY A 92 13.91 -37.16 12.32
CA GLY A 92 13.22 -38.37 11.88
C GLY A 92 14.06 -39.64 12.02
N ALA A 93 15.34 -39.61 11.63
CA ALA A 93 16.23 -40.75 11.73
C ALA A 93 16.54 -41.12 13.19
N GLY A 94 16.85 -40.13 14.03
CA GLY A 94 17.12 -40.32 15.46
C GLY A 94 15.89 -40.83 16.21
N GLY A 95 14.71 -40.27 15.94
CA GLY A 95 13.45 -40.71 16.55
C GLY A 95 13.10 -42.14 16.18
N GLY A 96 13.14 -42.48 14.89
CA GLY A 96 12.88 -43.86 14.44
C GLY A 96 13.89 -44.88 14.97
N MET A 97 15.16 -44.50 15.11
CA MET A 97 16.19 -45.35 15.72
C MET A 97 15.96 -45.52 17.22
N ALA A 98 15.62 -44.44 17.93
CA ALA A 98 15.30 -44.48 19.35
C ALA A 98 14.11 -45.40 19.66
N ASP A 99 13.05 -45.31 18.86
CA ASP A 99 11.87 -46.16 19.01
C ASP A 99 12.19 -47.62 18.74
N SER A 100 12.91 -47.91 17.66
CA SER A 100 13.35 -49.28 17.32
C SER A 100 14.21 -49.91 18.42
N LEU A 101 15.17 -49.15 18.96
CA LEU A 101 16.05 -49.63 20.04
C LEU A 101 15.29 -49.83 21.36
N GLY A 102 14.37 -48.92 21.71
CA GLY A 102 13.52 -49.06 22.88
C GLY A 102 12.59 -50.28 22.76
N ASP A 103 12.04 -50.54 21.58
CA ASP A 103 11.22 -51.72 21.30
C ASP A 103 12.01 -53.02 21.47
N VAL A 104 13.25 -53.06 20.99
CA VAL A 104 14.15 -54.22 21.15
C VAL A 104 14.53 -54.41 22.61
N GLY A 105 14.92 -53.33 23.31
CA GLY A 105 15.22 -53.36 24.75
C GLY A 105 14.07 -53.96 25.56
N ARG A 106 12.83 -53.50 25.33
CA ARG A 106 11.63 -54.04 26.00
C ARG A 106 11.31 -55.50 25.65
N LYS A 107 11.71 -55.99 24.47
CA LYS A 107 11.55 -57.41 24.10
C LYS A 107 12.60 -58.28 24.78
N VAL A 108 13.85 -57.83 24.83
CA VAL A 108 14.99 -58.56 25.43
C VAL A 108 14.88 -58.60 26.96
N GLY A 109 14.38 -57.53 27.59
CA GLY A 109 14.13 -57.47 29.04
C GLY A 109 13.10 -58.46 29.57
N ARG A 110 12.40 -59.21 28.71
CA ARG A 110 11.44 -60.26 29.11
C ARG A 110 12.10 -61.62 29.42
N VAL A 111 13.41 -61.75 29.28
CA VAL A 111 14.15 -63.00 29.56
C VAL A 111 14.46 -63.11 31.07
N PRO A 112 13.99 -64.17 31.78
CA PRO A 112 14.28 -64.36 33.20
C PRO A 112 15.80 -64.54 33.47
N MET A 113 16.28 -64.06 34.61
CA MET A 113 17.67 -64.10 35.11
C MET A 113 18.73 -63.21 34.45
N VAL A 114 18.56 -62.67 33.22
CA VAL A 114 19.58 -61.82 32.55
C VAL A 114 18.98 -60.58 31.83
N GLY A 115 17.68 -60.33 31.95
CA GLY A 115 16.99 -59.27 31.22
C GLY A 115 17.57 -57.86 31.43
N ASP A 116 17.93 -57.50 32.66
CA ASP A 116 18.35 -56.14 33.00
C ASP A 116 19.73 -55.78 32.41
N ASP A 117 20.69 -56.70 32.49
CA ASP A 117 22.04 -56.52 31.93
C ASP A 117 22.02 -56.45 30.39
N LEU A 118 21.07 -57.15 29.77
CA LEU A 118 20.88 -57.12 28.32
C LEU A 118 20.10 -55.89 27.83
N THR A 119 19.33 -55.23 28.69
CA THR A 119 18.49 -54.07 28.32
C THR A 119 19.26 -52.74 28.39
N SER A 120 20.21 -52.61 29.32
CA SER A 120 20.97 -51.35 29.53
C SER A 120 21.63 -50.78 28.27
N PRO A 121 22.30 -51.57 27.40
CA PRO A 121 22.91 -51.03 26.18
C PRO A 121 21.88 -50.46 25.20
N PHE A 122 20.71 -51.10 25.06
CA PHE A 122 19.64 -50.63 24.17
C PHE A 122 18.99 -49.36 24.68
N GLU A 123 18.77 -49.23 25.99
CA GLU A 123 18.25 -48.00 26.60
C GLU A 123 19.24 -46.82 26.42
N ARG A 124 20.54 -47.05 26.62
CA ARG A 124 21.57 -46.03 26.36
C ARG A 124 21.61 -45.61 24.90
N ALA A 125 21.54 -46.58 23.99
CA ALA A 125 21.53 -46.31 22.56
C ALA A 125 20.25 -45.57 22.14
N SER A 126 19.09 -45.94 22.69
CA SER A 126 17.82 -45.24 22.47
C SER A 126 17.89 -43.79 22.96
N ALA A 127 18.42 -43.56 24.17
CA ALA A 127 18.61 -42.22 24.72
C ALA A 127 19.56 -41.36 23.86
N ALA A 128 20.67 -41.93 23.38
CA ALA A 128 21.57 -41.22 22.47
C ALA A 128 20.89 -40.86 21.14
N ALA A 129 20.11 -41.79 20.57
CA ALA A 129 19.34 -41.54 19.35
C ALA A 129 18.26 -40.46 19.57
N ARG A 130 17.61 -40.42 20.73
CA ARG A 130 16.68 -39.35 21.11
C ARG A 130 17.37 -37.99 21.21
N ALA A 131 18.54 -37.93 21.83
CA ALA A 131 19.31 -36.68 21.92
C ALA A 131 19.72 -36.16 20.53
N MET A 132 20.05 -37.06 19.59
CA MET A 132 20.29 -36.68 18.19
C MET A 132 19.02 -36.15 17.51
N ALA A 133 17.87 -36.75 17.80
CA ALA A 133 16.60 -36.30 17.24
C ALA A 133 16.23 -34.90 17.74
N GLU A 134 16.38 -34.69 19.05
CA GLU A 134 16.13 -33.42 19.73
C GLU A 134 17.06 -32.32 19.20
N ALA A 135 18.36 -32.60 19.03
CA ALA A 135 19.30 -31.67 18.41
C ALA A 135 18.89 -31.30 16.97
N GLY A 136 18.32 -32.24 16.21
CA GLY A 136 17.76 -31.98 14.88
C GLY A 136 16.55 -31.04 14.91
N SER A 137 15.69 -31.17 15.92
CA SER A 137 14.53 -30.30 16.14
C SER A 137 14.96 -28.89 16.59
N ASP A 138 15.88 -28.79 17.54
CA ASP A 138 16.43 -27.51 18.02
C ASP A 138 17.09 -26.72 16.88
N GLN A 139 17.85 -27.40 16.02
CA GLN A 139 18.46 -26.78 14.85
C GLN A 139 17.39 -26.19 13.90
N GLN A 140 16.27 -26.89 13.68
CA GLN A 140 15.19 -26.39 12.84
C GLN A 140 14.55 -25.13 13.44
N ALA A 141 14.36 -25.09 14.77
CA ALA A 141 13.83 -23.92 15.45
C ALA A 141 14.74 -22.69 15.24
N VAL A 142 16.07 -22.86 15.39
CA VAL A 142 17.04 -21.78 15.14
C VAL A 142 17.02 -21.31 13.69
N VAL A 143 16.94 -22.23 12.73
CA VAL A 143 16.83 -21.88 11.30
C VAL A 143 15.55 -21.10 11.03
N ASN A 144 14.43 -21.51 11.63
CA ASN A 144 13.15 -20.83 11.49
C ASN A 144 13.21 -19.40 12.06
N ASP A 145 13.77 -19.22 13.26
CA ASP A 145 13.91 -17.91 13.89
C ASP A 145 14.81 -16.99 13.06
N LEU A 146 15.91 -17.52 12.53
CA LEU A 146 16.79 -16.78 11.63
C LEU A 146 16.07 -16.38 10.34
N ALA A 147 15.30 -17.31 9.73
CA ALA A 147 14.53 -17.04 8.53
C ALA A 147 13.49 -15.93 8.76
N MET A 148 12.81 -15.92 9.91
CA MET A 148 11.89 -14.86 10.29
C MET A 148 12.60 -13.53 10.52
N ALA A 149 13.69 -13.53 11.30
CA ALA A 149 14.42 -12.31 11.63
C ALA A 149 14.95 -11.60 10.37
N LEU A 150 15.52 -12.36 9.43
CA LEU A 150 16.02 -11.84 8.16
C LEU A 150 14.89 -11.31 7.28
N ALA A 151 13.78 -12.04 7.15
CA ALA A 151 12.64 -11.60 6.36
C ALA A 151 12.03 -10.30 6.90
N ILE A 152 11.84 -10.21 8.21
CA ILE A 152 11.33 -9.01 8.88
C ILE A 152 12.30 -7.84 8.70
N GLY A 153 13.59 -8.05 8.94
CA GLY A 153 14.62 -7.03 8.76
C GLY A 153 14.64 -6.48 7.34
N LEU A 154 14.56 -7.36 6.34
CA LEU A 154 14.53 -7.00 4.93
C LEU A 154 13.25 -6.24 4.55
N LEU A 155 12.14 -6.43 5.27
CA LEU A 155 10.90 -5.71 5.05
C LEU A 155 10.88 -4.32 5.73
N ILE A 156 11.43 -4.21 6.94
CA ILE A 156 11.43 -2.97 7.74
C ILE A 156 12.22 -1.87 7.04
N VAL A 157 13.40 -2.18 6.50
CA VAL A 157 14.28 -1.18 5.86
C VAL A 157 13.59 -0.45 4.69
N PRO A 158 13.07 -1.14 3.66
CA PRO A 158 12.41 -0.49 2.53
C PRO A 158 11.10 0.20 2.94
N LEU A 159 10.31 -0.39 3.83
CA LEU A 159 9.09 0.24 4.34
C LEU A 159 9.39 1.52 5.12
N GLY A 160 10.42 1.48 5.97
CA GLY A 160 10.92 2.64 6.70
C GLY A 160 11.35 3.73 5.74
N LEU A 161 12.09 3.39 4.68
CA LEU A 161 12.51 4.38 3.67
C LEU A 161 11.31 5.07 3.01
N VAL A 162 10.29 4.29 2.61
CA VAL A 162 9.05 4.87 2.04
C VAL A 162 8.31 5.73 3.08
N LEU A 163 8.18 5.26 4.32
CA LEU A 163 7.44 5.95 5.36
C LEU A 163 8.11 7.27 5.79
N PHE A 164 9.44 7.25 5.97
CA PHE A 164 10.19 8.37 6.53
C PHE A 164 10.70 9.36 5.48
N LEU A 165 11.04 8.93 4.26
CA LEU A 165 11.53 9.85 3.23
C LEU A 165 10.39 10.30 2.31
N TRP A 166 9.57 9.37 1.82
CA TRP A 166 8.60 9.67 0.77
C TRP A 166 7.30 10.27 1.31
N LEU A 167 6.74 9.69 2.37
CA LEU A 167 5.47 10.14 2.96
C LEU A 167 5.48 11.62 3.39
N PRO A 168 6.48 12.15 4.12
CA PRO A 168 6.46 13.55 4.55
C PRO A 168 6.64 14.52 3.39
N LEU A 169 7.43 14.18 2.38
CA LEU A 169 7.57 14.98 1.15
C LEU A 169 6.22 15.08 0.42
N ARG A 170 5.51 13.96 0.31
CA ARG A 170 4.19 13.90 -0.34
C ARG A 170 3.14 14.68 0.46
N VAL A 171 3.06 14.48 1.77
CA VAL A 171 2.14 15.21 2.65
C VAL A 171 2.41 16.72 2.60
N ARG A 172 3.67 17.15 2.61
CA ARG A 172 4.03 18.57 2.46
C ARG A 172 3.56 19.13 1.13
N TRP A 173 3.72 18.40 0.03
CA TRP A 173 3.26 18.84 -1.29
C TRP A 173 1.72 18.93 -1.34
N ILE A 174 1.01 17.92 -0.84
CA ILE A 174 -0.46 17.91 -0.77
C ILE A 174 -0.98 19.09 0.06
N ARG A 175 -0.37 19.36 1.23
CA ARG A 175 -0.77 20.50 2.08
C ARG A 175 -0.57 21.83 1.35
N ARG A 176 0.56 22.03 0.67
CA ARG A 176 0.83 23.26 -0.11
C ARG A 176 -0.17 23.44 -1.25
N ALA A 177 -0.47 22.37 -2.00
CA ALA A 177 -1.46 22.40 -3.07
C ALA A 177 -2.87 22.69 -2.54
N ALA A 178 -3.27 22.08 -1.43
CA ALA A 178 -4.56 22.29 -0.79
C ALA A 178 -4.74 23.73 -0.28
N THR A 179 -3.72 24.32 0.34
CA THR A 179 -3.76 25.74 0.77
C THR A 179 -3.91 26.68 -0.42
N ALA A 180 -3.18 26.45 -1.52
CA ALA A 180 -3.30 27.27 -2.72
C ALA A 180 -4.66 27.12 -3.43
N ALA A 181 -5.24 25.92 -3.42
CA ALA A 181 -6.59 25.69 -3.92
C ALA A 181 -7.65 26.45 -3.10
N ARG A 182 -7.52 26.47 -1.76
CA ARG A 182 -8.43 27.23 -0.87
C ARG A 182 -8.33 28.74 -1.07
N LEU A 183 -7.13 29.26 -1.30
CA LEU A 183 -6.90 30.70 -1.52
C LEU A 183 -7.62 31.24 -2.78
N ARG A 184 -7.97 30.39 -3.74
CA ARG A 184 -8.74 30.81 -4.94
C ARG A 184 -10.15 31.28 -4.63
N ALA A 185 -10.75 30.77 -3.56
CA ALA A 185 -12.13 31.08 -3.19
C ALA A 185 -12.25 32.32 -2.27
N VAL A 186 -11.11 32.92 -1.88
CA VAL A 186 -11.08 34.04 -0.93
C VAL A 186 -10.98 35.37 -1.69
N PRO A 187 -11.77 36.40 -1.33
CA PRO A 187 -11.58 37.76 -1.83
C PRO A 187 -10.15 38.26 -1.55
N GLY A 188 -9.45 38.78 -2.56
CA GLY A 188 -8.02 39.13 -2.46
C GLY A 188 -7.03 37.96 -2.63
N GLY A 189 -7.54 36.74 -2.84
CA GLY A 189 -6.71 35.54 -3.03
C GLY A 189 -5.81 35.59 -4.27
N ARG A 190 -6.21 36.31 -5.33
CA ARG A 190 -5.39 36.52 -6.52
C ARG A 190 -4.11 37.30 -6.21
N ASP A 191 -4.19 38.35 -5.40
CA ASP A 191 -3.03 39.16 -5.03
C ASP A 191 -2.04 38.35 -4.18
N LEU A 192 -2.54 37.55 -3.24
CA LEU A 192 -1.73 36.62 -2.46
C LEU A 192 -1.05 35.56 -3.33
N LEU A 193 -1.74 35.03 -4.35
CA LEU A 193 -1.16 34.10 -5.32
C LEU A 193 -0.09 34.78 -6.18
N ALA A 194 -0.30 36.02 -6.60
CA ALA A 194 0.68 36.81 -7.35
C ALA A 194 1.94 37.09 -6.51
N LEU A 195 1.78 37.49 -5.25
CA LEU A 195 2.87 37.69 -4.28
C LEU A 195 3.68 36.41 -4.06
N ARG A 196 2.99 35.28 -3.92
CA ARG A 196 3.62 33.96 -3.79
C ARG A 196 4.37 33.55 -5.05
N ALA A 197 3.86 33.91 -6.24
CA ALA A 197 4.53 33.70 -7.50
C ALA A 197 5.86 34.45 -7.54
N LEU A 198 5.87 35.74 -7.15
CA LEU A 198 7.08 36.55 -7.07
C LEU A 198 8.12 35.98 -6.10
N ALA A 199 7.67 35.41 -4.98
CA ALA A 199 8.56 34.87 -3.95
C ALA A 199 9.13 33.47 -4.27
N ASN A 200 8.36 32.62 -4.97
CA ASN A 200 8.70 31.20 -5.10
C ASN A 200 8.91 30.71 -6.54
N GLN A 201 8.53 31.48 -7.57
CA GLN A 201 8.75 31.06 -8.96
C GLN A 201 10.17 31.39 -9.43
N PRO A 202 10.79 30.51 -10.23
CA PRO A 202 12.13 30.75 -10.75
C PRO A 202 12.16 31.98 -11.67
N LEU A 203 13.21 32.80 -11.53
CA LEU A 203 13.42 34.08 -12.24
C LEU A 203 13.23 33.96 -13.77
N ARG A 204 13.66 32.86 -14.37
CA ARG A 204 13.50 32.58 -15.81
C ARG A 204 12.02 32.52 -16.26
N LYS A 205 11.10 32.13 -15.38
CA LYS A 205 9.66 32.13 -15.68
C LYS A 205 9.02 33.49 -15.47
N LEU A 206 9.52 34.29 -14.53
CA LEU A 206 9.07 35.66 -14.28
C LEU A 206 9.45 36.58 -15.44
N ASN A 207 10.70 36.50 -15.93
CA ASN A 207 11.16 37.24 -17.12
C ASN A 207 10.40 36.93 -18.41
N ARG A 208 9.70 35.79 -18.49
CA ARG A 208 8.85 35.45 -19.65
C ARG A 208 7.50 36.15 -19.62
N ILE A 209 7.08 36.70 -18.48
CA ILE A 209 5.83 37.45 -18.34
C ILE A 209 6.08 38.91 -18.74
N ASP A 210 7.08 39.52 -18.13
CA ASP A 210 7.57 40.87 -18.40
C ASP A 210 9.01 40.98 -17.89
N LEU A 211 9.85 41.79 -18.54
CA LEU A 211 11.19 42.15 -18.06
C LEU A 211 11.11 43.05 -16.82
N ASP A 212 10.02 43.80 -16.66
CA ASP A 212 9.77 44.72 -15.53
C ASP A 212 8.55 44.30 -14.68
N VAL A 213 8.42 42.99 -14.44
CA VAL A 213 7.29 42.37 -13.71
C VAL A 213 7.01 43.03 -12.34
N VAL A 214 8.05 43.48 -11.63
CA VAL A 214 7.93 44.05 -10.28
C VAL A 214 7.27 45.43 -10.32
N ASP A 215 7.63 46.22 -11.33
CA ASP A 215 7.12 47.57 -11.52
C ASP A 215 5.68 47.56 -12.01
N ALA A 216 5.34 46.64 -12.93
CA ALA A 216 3.97 46.41 -13.35
C ALA A 216 3.08 45.93 -12.17
N TRP A 217 3.60 45.06 -11.30
CA TRP A 217 2.90 44.63 -10.08
C TRP A 217 2.71 45.77 -9.08
N ARG A 218 3.73 46.61 -8.83
CA ARG A 218 3.63 47.78 -7.93
C ARG A 218 2.60 48.81 -8.37
N ARG A 219 2.40 48.97 -9.68
CA ARG A 219 1.37 49.85 -10.26
C ARG A 219 -0.05 49.27 -10.15
N GLY A 220 -0.21 48.04 -9.65
CA GLY A 220 -1.51 47.39 -9.54
C GLY A 220 -2.08 46.97 -10.89
N ASP A 221 -1.25 46.66 -11.88
CA ASP A 221 -1.74 46.20 -13.18
C ASP A 221 -2.45 44.82 -13.05
N ASP A 222 -3.77 44.83 -13.20
CA ASP A 222 -4.64 43.66 -13.12
C ASP A 222 -4.22 42.55 -14.10
N ALA A 223 -3.67 42.91 -15.27
CA ALA A 223 -3.19 41.93 -16.24
C ALA A 223 -1.96 41.18 -15.71
N THR A 224 -1.00 41.91 -15.14
CA THR A 224 0.20 41.34 -14.52
C THR A 224 -0.11 40.50 -13.29
N VAL A 225 -0.97 41.00 -12.38
CA VAL A 225 -1.43 40.25 -11.19
C VAL A 225 -2.05 38.91 -11.59
N ARG A 226 -2.94 38.92 -12.58
CA ARG A 226 -3.59 37.71 -13.09
C ARG A 226 -2.60 36.72 -13.70
N ARG A 227 -1.63 37.19 -14.52
CA ARG A 227 -0.59 36.33 -15.11
C ARG A 227 0.34 35.71 -14.07
N LEU A 228 0.68 36.45 -13.03
CA LEU A 228 1.48 35.97 -11.89
C LEU A 228 0.70 34.92 -11.08
N ALA A 229 -0.56 35.19 -10.76
CA ALA A 229 -1.43 34.23 -10.09
C ALA A 229 -1.57 32.94 -10.93
N GLU A 230 -1.80 33.05 -12.24
CA GLU A 230 -1.82 31.90 -13.15
C GLU A 230 -0.47 31.16 -13.19
N LEU A 231 0.67 31.84 -13.08
CA LEU A 231 1.98 31.19 -13.04
C LEU A 231 2.13 30.30 -11.79
N GLU A 232 1.76 30.82 -10.62
CA GLU A 232 1.79 30.06 -9.36
C GLU A 232 0.83 28.86 -9.42
N LEU A 233 -0.38 29.07 -9.92
CA LEU A 233 -1.38 28.03 -10.10
C LEU A 233 -0.89 26.93 -11.06
N ARG A 234 -0.23 27.32 -12.17
CA ARG A 234 0.41 26.38 -13.10
C ARG A 234 1.56 25.62 -12.45
N GLY A 235 2.35 26.27 -11.58
CA GLY A 235 3.40 25.63 -10.80
C GLY A 235 2.88 24.55 -9.85
N LEU A 236 1.64 24.69 -9.38
CA LEU A 236 0.96 23.76 -8.50
C LEU A 236 0.03 22.76 -9.23
N GLY A 237 0.02 22.78 -10.57
CA GLY A 237 -0.77 21.83 -11.38
C GLY A 237 -2.25 22.18 -11.53
N LEU A 238 -2.66 23.40 -11.19
CA LEU A 238 -4.05 23.85 -11.24
C LEU A 238 -4.31 24.74 -12.47
N LEU A 239 -5.48 24.64 -13.10
CA LEU A 239 -5.87 25.53 -14.21
C LEU A 239 -6.21 26.93 -13.70
N GLY A 240 -5.68 27.97 -14.35
CA GLY A 240 -6.04 29.37 -14.09
C GLY A 240 -7.46 29.65 -14.58
N GLY A 241 -8.19 30.51 -13.87
CA GLY A 241 -9.57 30.90 -14.19
C GLY A 241 -9.68 32.40 -14.41
#